data_AF-A0A329RYJ1-F1
#
_entry.id   AF-A0A329RYJ1-F1
#
_cell.length_a   1.000
_cell.length_b   1.000
_cell.length_c   1.000
_cell.angle_alpha   90.00
_cell.angle_beta   90.00
_cell.angle_gamma   90.00
#
_symmetry.space_group_name_H-M   'P 1'
#
loop_
_entity.id
_entity.type
_entity.pdbx_description
1 polymer ?
#
loop_
_entity_poly.entity_id
_entity_poly.type
_entity_poly.pdbx_seq_one_letter_code
_entity_poly.pdbx_strand_id
1 'polypeptide(L)'
;MSIRVHNSEHFEELRQSALSNSSLPSKSRSTASPPNASDKMTASVLSKETHMKRMSMKHELYTKEQEAMQKKLAETIAENIQRQKSKKEGQYLKLQQEVEDGKILAKELREKLELQQQSKTRQFSRMHEEWTNGVFHKLNDPIVAKVQSMDGKQRSAERAEAYQKFLDITNKKGGLFRDIIIESEYNPLSDAKFINHRAKLDDPVKRAIRRREEEDAIARDGANMSNEAGDLPVLSGQNVGRSDNLDVKLWSKGEFESTPYGYFHKMMNSTASSDGSKTYASHVKLDHYNIEKGPEVLRQELPKGKRTNFDGYKIPKTTFQIN
;
A
#
# COMPACT_ATOMS: atom_id res chain seq x y z
N MET A 1 -46.54 6.56 -26.38
CA MET A 1 -45.20 6.51 -25.76
C MET A 1 -44.20 6.20 -26.87
N SER A 2 -43.27 7.12 -27.13
CA SER A 2 -42.28 7.02 -28.21
C SER A 2 -41.18 6.03 -27.83
N ILE A 3 -41.03 4.95 -28.60
CA ILE A 3 -39.96 3.97 -28.41
C ILE A 3 -38.69 4.59 -29.01
N ARG A 4 -37.79 5.09 -28.15
CA ARG A 4 -36.43 5.42 -28.56
C ARG A 4 -35.67 4.13 -28.80
N VAL A 5 -35.51 3.78 -30.08
CA VAL A 5 -34.53 2.78 -30.50
C VAL A 5 -33.17 3.44 -30.39
N HIS A 6 -32.36 3.03 -29.41
CA HIS A 6 -30.95 3.35 -29.41
C HIS A 6 -30.35 2.78 -30.70
N ASN A 7 -29.66 3.65 -31.45
CA ASN A 7 -28.89 3.31 -32.66
C ASN A 7 -29.66 3.35 -34.00
N SER A 8 -30.43 4.42 -34.23
CA SER A 8 -31.02 4.72 -35.55
C SER A 8 -29.96 4.89 -36.65
N GLU A 9 -28.80 5.46 -36.30
CA GLU A 9 -27.72 5.70 -37.26
C GLU A 9 -27.14 4.39 -37.82
N HIS A 10 -26.94 3.38 -36.97
CA HIS A 10 -26.44 2.07 -37.40
C HIS A 10 -27.47 1.28 -38.24
N PHE A 11 -28.77 1.53 -38.03
CA PHE A 11 -29.82 0.95 -38.88
C PHE A 11 -29.84 1.60 -40.27
N GLU A 12 -29.66 2.93 -40.32
CA GLU A 12 -29.55 3.69 -41.57
C GLU A 12 -28.29 3.27 -42.36
N GLU A 13 -27.16 3.03 -41.68
CA GLU A 13 -25.90 2.53 -42.27
C GLU A 13 -26.05 1.13 -42.88
N LEU A 14 -26.76 0.21 -42.20
CA LEU A 14 -27.08 -1.12 -42.72
C LEU A 14 -28.01 -1.04 -43.94
N ARG A 15 -28.91 -0.06 -43.99
CA ARG A 15 -29.80 0.17 -45.13
C ARG A 15 -29.04 0.73 -46.33
N GLN A 16 -28.14 1.68 -46.10
CA GLN A 16 -27.34 2.31 -47.15
C GLN A 16 -26.29 1.34 -47.73
N SER A 17 -25.67 0.50 -46.90
CA SER A 17 -24.74 -0.54 -47.36
C SER A 17 -25.43 -1.63 -48.20
N ALA A 18 -26.66 -2.00 -47.85
CA ALA A 18 -27.48 -2.92 -48.67
C ALA A 18 -27.85 -2.33 -50.04
N LEU A 19 -28.16 -1.03 -50.11
CA LEU A 19 -28.46 -0.35 -51.37
C LEU A 19 -27.20 -0.17 -52.24
N SER A 20 -26.06 0.16 -51.63
CA SER A 20 -24.78 0.38 -52.33
C SER A 20 -24.26 -0.90 -53.00
N ASN A 21 -24.44 -2.05 -52.34
CA ASN A 21 -23.97 -3.35 -52.85
C ASN A 21 -24.81 -3.92 -54.00
N SER A 22 -25.95 -3.30 -54.37
CA SER A 22 -26.78 -3.74 -55.50
C SER A 22 -26.50 -3.03 -56.82
N SER A 23 -25.54 -2.09 -56.84
CA SER A 23 -25.17 -1.33 -58.04
C SER A 23 -23.97 -1.92 -58.78
N LEU A 24 -24.21 -2.95 -59.61
CA LEU A 24 -23.23 -3.37 -60.62
C LEU A 24 -23.39 -2.54 -61.92
N PRO A 25 -22.28 -2.17 -62.58
CA PRO A 25 -22.31 -1.31 -63.76
C PRO A 25 -22.67 -2.12 -65.02
N SER A 26 -23.83 -1.86 -65.59
CA SER A 26 -24.23 -2.38 -66.90
C SER A 26 -23.47 -1.64 -68.02
N LYS A 27 -22.35 -2.24 -68.44
CA LYS A 27 -21.54 -1.80 -69.57
C LYS A 27 -22.29 -2.08 -70.88
N SER A 28 -22.57 -1.02 -71.62
CA SER A 28 -23.14 -1.03 -72.96
C SER A 28 -22.25 -1.75 -73.98
N ARG A 29 -22.86 -2.48 -74.92
CA ARG A 29 -22.24 -2.79 -76.22
C ARG A 29 -23.30 -2.83 -77.32
N SER A 30 -23.34 -1.74 -78.06
CA SER A 30 -24.00 -1.59 -79.35
C SER A 30 -23.20 -2.34 -80.42
N THR A 31 -23.87 -3.14 -81.25
CA THR A 31 -23.37 -3.49 -82.60
C THR A 31 -24.55 -3.59 -83.55
N ALA A 32 -24.40 -2.94 -84.70
CA ALA A 32 -25.39 -2.68 -85.73
C ALA A 32 -25.86 -3.91 -86.52
N SER A 33 -27.02 -3.74 -87.16
CA SER A 33 -27.68 -4.60 -88.16
C SER A 33 -26.80 -4.89 -89.41
N PRO A 34 -27.21 -5.79 -90.34
CA PRO A 34 -28.11 -5.36 -91.43
C PRO A 34 -29.04 -6.53 -91.94
N PRO A 35 -29.73 -6.49 -93.11
CA PRO A 35 -31.19 -6.61 -93.18
C PRO A 35 -31.71 -7.75 -94.09
N ASN A 36 -33.04 -7.81 -94.21
CA ASN A 36 -33.86 -8.43 -95.27
C ASN A 36 -33.88 -9.96 -95.42
N ALA A 37 -35.05 -10.54 -95.15
CA ALA A 37 -35.77 -11.34 -96.15
C ALA A 37 -37.23 -11.49 -95.72
N SER A 38 -38.12 -10.98 -96.58
CA SER A 38 -39.52 -11.36 -96.71
C SER A 38 -39.64 -12.87 -96.90
N ASP A 39 -40.48 -13.55 -96.12
CA ASP A 39 -41.61 -14.34 -96.66
C ASP A 39 -42.35 -15.16 -95.59
N LYS A 40 -43.65 -15.35 -95.86
CA LYS A 40 -44.55 -16.41 -95.34
C LYS A 40 -45.13 -16.23 -93.93
N MET A 41 -46.25 -15.50 -93.92
CA MET A 41 -47.34 -15.68 -92.96
C MET A 41 -47.85 -17.13 -92.99
N THR A 42 -48.40 -17.60 -91.85
CA THR A 42 -49.05 -18.91 -91.58
C THR A 42 -48.24 -20.03 -90.91
N ALA A 43 -47.15 -19.71 -90.18
CA ALA A 43 -46.56 -20.60 -89.15
C ALA A 43 -46.35 -19.91 -87.78
N SER A 44 -46.98 -18.73 -87.58
CA SER A 44 -46.61 -17.78 -86.52
C SER A 44 -47.31 -18.01 -85.16
N VAL A 45 -48.49 -18.64 -85.14
CA VAL A 45 -49.29 -18.77 -83.89
C VAL A 45 -48.75 -19.90 -83.00
N LEU A 46 -48.41 -21.06 -83.57
CA LEU A 46 -47.78 -22.19 -82.84
C LEU A 46 -46.35 -21.87 -82.36
N SER A 47 -45.61 -21.05 -83.11
CA SER A 47 -44.26 -20.60 -82.70
C SER A 47 -44.27 -19.56 -81.58
N LYS A 48 -45.31 -18.70 -81.50
CA LYS A 48 -45.49 -17.74 -80.41
C LYS A 48 -45.94 -18.43 -79.13
N GLU A 49 -46.83 -19.41 -79.23
CA GLU A 49 -47.30 -20.16 -78.06
C GLU A 49 -46.18 -21.00 -77.42
N THR A 50 -45.37 -21.68 -78.24
CA THR A 50 -44.19 -22.42 -77.76
C THR A 50 -43.08 -21.52 -77.21
N HIS A 51 -42.97 -20.28 -77.70
CA HIS A 51 -42.06 -19.27 -77.15
C HIS A 51 -42.58 -18.73 -75.80
N MET A 52 -43.87 -18.42 -75.69
CA MET A 52 -44.49 -18.00 -74.42
C MET A 52 -44.38 -19.08 -73.34
N LYS A 53 -44.61 -20.36 -73.69
CA LYS A 53 -44.41 -21.50 -72.77
C LYS A 53 -42.95 -21.65 -72.32
N ARG A 54 -41.97 -21.38 -73.20
CA ARG A 54 -40.55 -21.37 -72.82
C ARG A 54 -40.20 -20.20 -71.91
N MET A 55 -40.76 -19.02 -72.15
CA MET A 55 -40.56 -17.85 -71.31
C MET A 55 -41.22 -18.00 -69.94
N SER A 56 -42.41 -18.60 -69.86
CA SER A 56 -43.07 -18.88 -68.59
C SER A 56 -42.30 -19.92 -67.78
N MET A 57 -41.84 -21.01 -68.40
CA MET A 57 -40.98 -22.02 -67.75
C MET A 57 -39.66 -21.42 -67.25
N LYS A 58 -39.03 -20.53 -68.04
CA LYS A 58 -37.81 -19.83 -67.64
C LYS A 58 -38.07 -18.88 -66.46
N HIS A 59 -39.20 -18.18 -66.48
CA HIS A 59 -39.59 -17.29 -65.40
C HIS A 59 -39.87 -18.06 -64.11
N GLU A 60 -40.58 -19.19 -64.19
CA GLU A 60 -40.85 -20.08 -63.06
C GLU A 60 -39.57 -20.67 -62.46
N LEU A 61 -38.61 -21.06 -63.30
CA LEU A 61 -37.29 -21.50 -62.83
C LEU A 61 -36.54 -20.37 -62.11
N TYR A 62 -36.59 -19.15 -62.65
CA TYR A 62 -35.95 -17.98 -62.05
C TYR A 62 -36.59 -17.57 -60.72
N THR A 63 -37.92 -17.56 -60.62
CA THR A 63 -38.61 -17.26 -59.36
C THR A 63 -38.30 -18.33 -58.31
N LYS A 64 -38.30 -19.61 -58.69
CA LYS A 64 -37.93 -20.71 -57.80
C LYS A 64 -36.47 -20.63 -57.34
N GLU A 65 -35.55 -20.20 -58.20
CA GLU A 65 -34.14 -19.96 -57.85
C GLU A 65 -34.00 -18.77 -56.88
N GLN A 66 -34.74 -17.68 -57.11
CA GLN A 66 -34.77 -16.54 -56.18
C GLN A 66 -35.35 -16.93 -54.81
N GLU A 67 -36.45 -17.69 -54.77
CA GLU A 67 -37.03 -18.19 -53.54
C GLU A 67 -36.07 -19.11 -52.79
N ALA A 68 -35.38 -20.00 -53.49
CA ALA A 68 -34.36 -20.86 -52.90
C ALA A 68 -33.16 -20.05 -52.35
N MET A 69 -32.75 -19.00 -53.04
CA MET A 69 -31.70 -18.08 -52.59
C MET A 69 -32.14 -17.30 -51.34
N GLN A 70 -33.36 -16.75 -51.35
CA GLN A 70 -33.93 -16.02 -50.21
C GLN A 70 -34.11 -16.92 -48.99
N LYS A 71 -34.54 -18.17 -49.19
CA LYS A 71 -34.67 -19.15 -48.11
C LYS A 71 -33.32 -19.47 -47.47
N LYS A 72 -32.29 -19.72 -48.28
CA LYS A 72 -30.92 -19.92 -47.77
C LYS A 72 -30.41 -18.69 -47.01
N LEU A 73 -30.68 -17.48 -47.54
CA LEU A 73 -30.31 -16.25 -46.86
C LEU A 73 -31.01 -16.12 -45.49
N ALA A 74 -32.33 -16.37 -45.43
CA ALA A 74 -33.10 -16.35 -44.20
C ALA A 74 -32.60 -17.39 -43.16
N GLU A 75 -32.27 -18.60 -43.61
CA GLU A 75 -31.68 -19.65 -42.76
C GLU A 75 -30.32 -19.21 -42.19
N THR A 76 -29.43 -18.65 -43.02
CA THR A 76 -28.13 -18.15 -42.54
C THR A 76 -28.25 -16.97 -41.58
N ILE A 77 -29.21 -16.07 -41.79
CA ILE A 77 -29.50 -14.95 -40.88
C ILE A 77 -30.01 -15.50 -39.54
N ALA A 78 -30.95 -16.44 -39.56
CA ALA A 78 -31.49 -17.06 -38.35
C ALA A 78 -30.41 -17.80 -37.56
N GLU A 79 -29.53 -18.55 -38.24
CA GLU A 79 -28.41 -19.23 -37.61
C GLU A 79 -27.41 -18.25 -36.99
N ASN A 80 -27.10 -17.16 -37.68
CA ASN A 80 -26.20 -16.13 -37.16
C ASN A 80 -26.79 -15.44 -35.92
N ILE A 81 -28.09 -15.10 -35.94
CA ILE A 81 -28.79 -14.54 -34.77
C ILE A 81 -28.73 -15.52 -33.59
N GLN A 82 -28.98 -16.81 -33.83
CA GLN A 82 -28.92 -17.83 -32.79
C GLN A 82 -27.50 -18.00 -32.22
N ARG A 83 -26.47 -18.01 -33.08
CA ARG A 83 -25.06 -18.03 -32.67
C ARG A 83 -24.69 -16.82 -31.83
N GLN A 84 -25.13 -15.62 -32.22
CA GLN A 84 -24.91 -14.40 -31.44
C GLN A 84 -25.61 -14.45 -30.09
N LYS A 85 -26.85 -14.94 -30.03
CA LYS A 85 -27.60 -15.11 -28.78
C LYS A 85 -26.88 -16.07 -27.84
N SER A 86 -26.48 -17.24 -28.34
CA SER A 86 -25.74 -18.24 -27.54
C SER A 86 -24.41 -17.70 -27.02
N LYS A 87 -23.66 -16.93 -27.83
CA LYS A 87 -22.42 -16.27 -27.38
C LYS A 87 -22.68 -15.26 -26.26
N LYS A 88 -23.71 -14.42 -26.40
CA LYS A 88 -24.09 -13.43 -25.38
C LYS A 88 -24.56 -14.10 -24.09
N GLU A 89 -25.34 -15.18 -24.21
CA GLU A 89 -25.81 -15.95 -23.06
C GLU A 89 -24.67 -16.65 -22.34
N GLY A 90 -23.71 -17.24 -23.06
CA GLY A 90 -22.50 -17.81 -22.46
C GLY A 90 -21.65 -16.76 -21.74
N GLN A 91 -21.49 -15.57 -22.32
CA GLN A 91 -20.82 -14.45 -21.66
C GLN A 91 -21.57 -14.00 -20.40
N TYR A 92 -22.89 -13.91 -20.47
CA TYR A 92 -23.73 -13.54 -19.32
C TYR A 92 -23.58 -14.53 -18.17
N LEU A 93 -23.64 -15.83 -18.45
CA LEU A 93 -23.45 -16.87 -17.43
C LEU A 93 -22.06 -16.81 -16.79
N LYS A 94 -21.02 -16.55 -17.60
CA LYS A 94 -19.66 -16.37 -17.08
C LYS A 94 -19.57 -15.16 -16.14
N LEU A 95 -20.09 -14.00 -16.56
CA LEU A 95 -20.12 -12.80 -15.71
C LEU A 95 -20.93 -13.03 -14.44
N GLN A 96 -22.05 -13.74 -14.53
CA GLN A 96 -22.88 -14.07 -13.38
C GLN A 96 -22.11 -14.94 -12.37
N GLN A 97 -21.35 -15.92 -12.86
CA GLN A 97 -20.50 -16.76 -12.00
C GLN A 97 -19.39 -15.93 -11.34
N GLU A 98 -18.69 -15.09 -12.09
CA GLU A 98 -17.65 -14.19 -11.55
C GLU A 98 -18.21 -13.26 -10.46
N VAL A 99 -19.45 -12.77 -10.63
CA VAL A 99 -20.14 -11.96 -9.61
C VAL A 99 -20.45 -12.79 -8.37
N GLU A 100 -20.89 -14.03 -8.51
CA GLU A 100 -21.21 -14.89 -7.36
C GLU A 100 -19.94 -15.32 -6.60
N ASP A 101 -18.88 -15.68 -7.32
CA ASP A 101 -17.57 -15.97 -6.75
C ASP A 101 -17.02 -14.74 -6.00
N GLY A 102 -17.20 -13.54 -6.58
CA GLY A 102 -16.86 -12.27 -5.92
C GLY A 102 -17.63 -12.04 -4.61
N LYS A 103 -18.91 -12.42 -4.55
CA LYS A 103 -19.69 -12.34 -3.29
C LYS A 103 -19.21 -13.34 -2.25
N ILE A 104 -18.83 -14.55 -2.64
CA ILE A 104 -18.28 -15.55 -1.73
C ILE A 104 -16.97 -15.04 -1.13
N LEU A 105 -16.05 -14.56 -1.97
CA LEU A 105 -14.79 -13.98 -1.52
C LEU A 105 -15.01 -12.78 -0.59
N ALA A 106 -15.97 -11.91 -0.90
CA ALA A 106 -16.29 -10.77 -0.04
C ALA A 106 -16.80 -11.20 1.35
N LYS A 107 -17.59 -12.29 1.42
CA LYS A 107 -18.05 -12.86 2.71
C LYS A 107 -16.88 -13.43 3.51
N GLU A 108 -16.00 -14.19 2.87
CA GLU A 108 -14.80 -14.77 3.53
C GLU A 108 -13.86 -13.67 4.06
N LEU A 109 -13.62 -12.63 3.27
CA LEU A 109 -12.82 -11.48 3.70
C LEU A 109 -13.44 -10.76 4.89
N ARG A 110 -14.76 -10.58 4.87
CA ARG A 110 -15.49 -9.97 5.99
C ARG A 110 -15.36 -10.80 7.25
N GLU A 111 -15.55 -12.12 7.17
CA GLU A 111 -15.38 -13.02 8.30
C GLU A 111 -13.96 -12.97 8.86
N LYS A 112 -12.95 -13.01 8.00
CA LYS A 112 -11.54 -12.90 8.41
C LYS A 112 -11.24 -11.58 9.12
N LEU A 113 -11.78 -10.47 8.61
CA LEU A 113 -11.63 -9.15 9.22
C LEU A 113 -12.32 -9.12 10.59
N GLU A 114 -13.51 -9.67 10.70
CA GLU A 114 -14.25 -9.77 11.95
C GLU A 114 -13.51 -10.61 12.99
N LEU A 115 -13.00 -11.78 12.61
CA LEU A 115 -12.17 -12.63 13.48
C LEU A 115 -10.89 -11.90 13.94
N GLN A 116 -10.24 -11.15 13.05
CA GLN A 116 -9.07 -10.35 13.41
C GLN A 116 -9.45 -9.24 14.40
N GLN A 117 -10.58 -8.57 14.20
CA GLN A 117 -11.06 -7.53 15.11
C GLN A 117 -11.40 -8.11 16.48
N GLN A 118 -12.12 -9.23 16.52
CA GLN A 118 -12.44 -9.93 17.77
C GLN A 118 -11.18 -10.39 18.49
N SER A 119 -10.18 -10.91 17.77
CA SER A 119 -8.88 -11.30 18.33
C SER A 119 -8.16 -10.11 18.97
N LYS A 120 -8.08 -8.98 18.26
CA LYS A 120 -7.51 -7.73 18.80
C LYS A 120 -8.25 -7.26 20.05
N THR A 121 -9.59 -7.23 20.01
CA THR A 121 -10.40 -6.83 21.18
C THR A 121 -10.11 -7.74 22.37
N ARG A 122 -10.08 -9.07 22.19
CA ARG A 122 -9.75 -10.02 23.26
C ARG A 122 -8.34 -9.79 23.81
N GLN A 123 -7.36 -9.52 22.94
CA GLN A 123 -6.00 -9.20 23.34
C GLN A 123 -5.96 -7.92 24.19
N PHE A 124 -6.65 -6.86 23.77
CA PHE A 124 -6.74 -5.61 24.52
C PHE A 124 -7.47 -5.79 25.85
N SER A 125 -8.57 -6.53 25.89
CA SER A 125 -9.29 -6.84 27.13
C SER A 125 -8.41 -7.60 28.12
N ARG A 126 -7.71 -8.64 27.65
CA ARG A 126 -6.76 -9.39 28.48
C ARG A 126 -5.62 -8.50 28.98
N MET A 127 -5.04 -7.68 28.11
CA MET A 127 -3.98 -6.75 28.50
C MET A 127 -4.47 -5.72 29.52
N HIS A 128 -5.70 -5.23 29.37
CA HIS A 128 -6.34 -4.33 30.33
C HIS A 128 -6.53 -5.00 31.68
N GLU A 129 -7.04 -6.24 31.73
CA GLU A 129 -7.18 -7.00 32.97
C GLU A 129 -5.82 -7.26 33.64
N GLU A 130 -4.82 -7.69 32.87
CA GLU A 130 -3.45 -7.89 33.35
C GLU A 130 -2.87 -6.58 33.91
N TRP A 131 -3.06 -5.45 33.23
CA TRP A 131 -2.60 -4.15 33.69
C TRP A 131 -3.36 -3.68 34.95
N THR A 132 -4.68 -3.86 34.96
CA THR A 132 -5.53 -3.47 36.09
C THR A 132 -5.11 -4.20 37.36
N ASN A 133 -4.91 -5.52 37.27
CA ASN A 133 -4.49 -6.34 38.40
C ASN A 133 -3.01 -6.17 38.74
N GLY A 134 -2.15 -6.11 37.72
CA GLY A 134 -0.69 -6.11 37.87
C GLY A 134 -0.08 -4.75 38.22
N VAL A 135 -0.72 -3.66 37.81
CA VAL A 135 -0.21 -2.29 37.93
C VAL A 135 -1.19 -1.42 38.74
N PHE A 136 -2.44 -1.28 38.29
CA PHE A 136 -3.38 -0.31 38.86
C PHE A 136 -3.70 -0.63 40.32
N HIS A 137 -4.20 -1.84 40.61
CA HIS A 137 -4.53 -2.24 41.98
C HIS A 137 -3.32 -2.18 42.91
N LYS A 138 -2.14 -2.65 42.46
CA LYS A 138 -0.92 -2.60 43.27
C LYS A 138 -0.49 -1.19 43.64
N LEU A 139 -0.74 -0.20 42.79
CA LEU A 139 -0.44 1.20 43.06
C LEU A 139 -1.56 1.90 43.84
N ASN A 140 -2.81 1.67 43.47
CA ASN A 140 -3.95 2.41 43.95
C ASN A 140 -4.48 1.87 45.29
N ASP A 141 -4.52 0.55 45.49
CA ASP A 141 -5.09 -0.04 46.70
C ASP A 141 -4.34 0.38 47.98
N PRO A 142 -2.99 0.47 48.01
CA PRO A 142 -2.27 1.01 49.18
C PRO A 142 -2.61 2.47 49.49
N ILE A 143 -2.83 3.28 48.45
CA ILE A 143 -3.19 4.69 48.59
C ILE A 143 -4.62 4.79 49.16
N VAL A 144 -5.56 4.05 48.58
CA VAL A 144 -6.95 4.01 49.02
C VAL A 144 -7.03 3.50 50.47
N ALA A 145 -6.32 2.42 50.79
CA ALA A 145 -6.26 1.88 52.15
C ALA A 145 -5.71 2.91 53.14
N LYS A 146 -4.64 3.65 52.78
CA LYS A 146 -4.10 4.73 53.60
C LYS A 146 -5.14 5.82 53.82
N VAL A 147 -5.77 6.32 52.76
CA VAL A 147 -6.80 7.39 52.83
C VAL A 147 -8.02 6.95 53.65
N GLN A 148 -8.44 5.69 53.53
CA GLN A 148 -9.54 5.12 54.29
C GLN A 148 -9.19 4.90 55.78
N SER A 149 -7.95 4.52 56.07
CA SER A 149 -7.45 4.34 57.44
C SER A 149 -7.24 5.65 58.20
N MET A 150 -7.11 6.77 57.48
CA MET A 150 -6.94 8.10 58.09
C MET A 150 -8.25 8.57 58.75
N ASP A 151 -8.14 9.01 59.99
CA ASP A 151 -9.24 9.59 60.74
C ASP A 151 -9.73 10.90 60.09
N GLY A 152 -11.03 11.20 60.21
CA GLY A 152 -11.63 12.41 59.66
C GLY A 152 -10.97 13.69 60.18
N LYS A 153 -10.48 13.67 61.41
CA LYS A 153 -9.71 14.77 62.02
C LYS A 153 -8.35 14.97 61.35
N GLN A 154 -7.63 13.89 61.06
CA GLN A 154 -6.34 13.94 60.36
C GLN A 154 -6.51 14.44 58.93
N ARG A 155 -7.56 13.98 58.23
CA ARG A 155 -7.89 14.46 56.88
C ARG A 155 -8.23 15.96 56.85
N SER A 156 -8.93 16.44 57.87
CA SER A 156 -9.22 17.87 58.02
C SER A 156 -7.96 18.69 58.31
N ALA A 157 -7.07 18.17 59.17
CA ALA A 157 -5.80 18.81 59.50
C ALA A 157 -4.87 18.92 58.27
N GLU A 158 -4.72 17.85 57.48
CA GLU A 158 -3.94 17.92 56.23
C GLU A 158 -4.54 18.89 55.21
N ARG A 159 -5.88 18.94 55.10
CA ARG A 159 -6.55 19.91 54.24
C ARG A 159 -6.29 21.35 54.71
N ALA A 160 -6.35 21.60 56.02
CA ALA A 160 -6.06 22.90 56.60
C ALA A 160 -4.58 23.27 56.39
N GLU A 161 -3.65 22.32 56.54
CA GLU A 161 -2.22 22.53 56.28
C GLU A 161 -1.94 22.85 54.80
N ALA A 162 -2.56 22.13 53.87
CA ALA A 162 -2.45 22.40 52.44
C ALA A 162 -3.03 23.77 52.06
N TYR A 163 -4.16 24.14 52.67
CA TYR A 163 -4.77 25.46 52.48
C TYR A 163 -3.91 26.57 53.07
N GLN A 164 -3.29 26.33 54.24
CA GLN A 164 -2.35 27.28 54.84
C GLN A 164 -1.12 27.48 53.96
N LYS A 165 -0.54 26.39 53.41
CA LYS A 165 0.56 26.48 52.44
C LYS A 165 0.18 27.30 51.22
N PHE A 166 -1.04 27.11 50.71
CA PHE A 166 -1.55 27.93 49.61
C PHE A 166 -1.62 29.41 50.00
N LEU A 167 -2.20 29.74 51.17
CA LEU A 167 -2.27 31.11 51.67
C LEU A 167 -0.87 31.74 51.85
N ASP A 168 0.07 30.99 52.42
CA ASP A 168 1.45 31.42 52.64
C ASP A 168 2.16 31.71 51.32
N ILE A 169 1.91 30.91 50.27
CA ILE A 169 2.44 31.15 48.93
C ILE A 169 1.77 32.38 48.29
N THR A 170 0.44 32.52 48.40
CA THR A 170 -0.29 33.64 47.77
C THR A 170 -0.04 34.99 48.45
N ASN A 171 0.24 35.00 49.76
CA ASN A 171 0.47 36.23 50.53
C ASN A 171 1.93 36.69 50.51
N LYS A 172 2.88 35.82 50.12
CA LYS A 172 4.27 36.25 49.88
C LYS A 172 4.32 37.19 48.68
N LYS A 173 4.95 38.36 48.84
CA LYS A 173 5.06 39.42 47.82
C LYS A 173 5.99 39.10 46.63
N GLY A 174 6.43 37.85 46.48
CA GLY A 174 7.20 37.39 45.32
C GLY A 174 6.25 36.79 44.29
N GLY A 175 6.16 37.40 43.11
CA GLY A 175 5.43 36.79 41.99
C GLY A 175 5.99 35.40 41.69
N LEU A 176 5.17 34.52 41.11
CA LEU A 176 5.61 33.21 40.65
C LEU A 176 6.57 33.38 39.46
N PHE A 177 7.84 33.67 39.73
CA PHE A 177 8.87 33.79 38.70
C PHE A 177 9.19 32.38 38.18
N ARG A 178 8.74 32.07 36.97
CA ARG A 178 8.86 30.73 36.37
C ARG A 178 10.31 30.33 36.04
N ASP A 179 11.21 31.31 35.99
CA ASP A 179 12.55 31.13 35.44
C ASP A 179 13.66 31.08 36.53
N ILE A 180 13.37 31.50 37.78
CA ILE A 180 14.32 31.48 38.89
C ILE A 180 13.62 30.93 40.14
N ILE A 181 14.20 29.89 40.72
CA ILE A 181 13.75 29.33 42.00
C ILE A 181 14.43 30.10 43.13
N ILE A 182 13.66 30.87 43.89
CA ILE A 182 14.12 31.50 45.12
C ILE A 182 13.62 30.62 46.27
N GLU A 183 14.49 29.77 46.81
CA GLU A 183 14.10 28.73 47.80
C GLU A 183 13.37 29.27 49.03
N SER A 184 13.64 30.52 49.45
CA SER A 184 12.96 31.20 50.56
C SER A 184 11.54 31.66 50.22
N GLU A 185 11.26 31.94 48.96
CA GLU A 185 9.99 32.50 48.49
C GLU A 185 9.09 31.41 47.88
N TYR A 186 9.64 30.58 47.00
CA TYR A 186 8.93 29.54 46.27
C TYR A 186 9.87 28.40 45.87
N ASN A 187 9.59 27.18 46.35
CA ASN A 187 10.31 25.97 45.95
C ASN A 187 9.34 24.93 45.36
N PRO A 188 9.21 24.85 44.02
CA PRO A 188 8.35 23.87 43.37
C PRO A 188 8.85 22.42 43.53
N LEU A 189 10.09 22.22 43.98
CA LEU A 189 10.70 20.90 44.18
C LEU A 189 10.57 20.40 45.62
N SER A 190 9.93 21.16 46.53
CA SER A 190 9.67 20.73 47.91
C SER A 190 8.83 19.44 48.00
N ASP A 191 8.03 19.18 46.97
CA ASP A 191 7.21 17.99 46.79
C ASP A 191 7.93 16.86 46.02
N ALA A 192 9.19 17.04 45.61
CA ALA A 192 9.97 16.01 44.93
C ALA A 192 10.12 14.72 45.77
N LYS A 193 9.98 14.83 47.09
CA LYS A 193 9.87 13.67 48.01
C LYS A 193 8.74 12.71 47.64
N PHE A 194 7.67 13.20 47.03
CA PHE A 194 6.53 12.39 46.59
C PHE A 194 6.74 11.73 45.21
N ILE A 195 7.77 12.13 44.46
CA ILE A 195 8.07 11.61 43.12
C ILE A 195 8.89 10.29 43.18
N ASN A 196 9.51 9.99 44.32
CA ASN A 196 10.46 8.87 44.46
C ASN A 196 9.83 7.49 44.72
N HIS A 197 8.53 7.30 44.49
CA HIS A 197 7.91 5.98 44.68
C HIS A 197 8.34 5.00 43.58
N ARG A 198 9.30 4.12 43.91
CA ARG A 198 9.75 3.02 43.03
C ARG A 198 9.05 1.73 43.43
N ALA A 199 8.05 1.32 42.66
CA ALA A 199 7.45 -0.01 42.75
C ALA A 199 7.95 -0.91 41.62
N LYS A 200 8.34 -2.15 41.94
CA LYS A 200 8.59 -3.18 40.93
C LYS A 200 7.24 -3.69 40.44
N LEU A 201 6.82 -3.25 39.26
CA LEU A 201 5.54 -3.62 38.66
C LEU A 201 5.75 -4.41 37.37
N ASP A 202 4.88 -5.39 37.16
CA ASP A 202 4.80 -6.11 35.90
C ASP A 202 3.81 -5.41 34.98
N ASP A 203 4.34 -4.47 34.18
CA ASP A 203 3.54 -3.69 33.23
C ASP A 203 3.45 -4.43 31.89
N PRO A 204 2.27 -4.94 31.50
CA PRO A 204 2.11 -5.67 30.25
C PRO A 204 2.42 -4.81 29.00
N VAL A 205 2.32 -3.49 29.08
CA VAL A 205 2.66 -2.58 27.97
C VAL A 205 4.18 -2.54 27.74
N LYS A 206 4.97 -2.72 28.80
CA LYS A 206 6.43 -2.77 28.73
C LYS A 206 6.95 -4.17 28.46
N ARG A 207 6.09 -5.18 28.32
CA ARG A 207 6.49 -6.57 28.06
C ARG A 207 7.34 -6.73 26.81
N ALA A 208 7.13 -5.92 25.76
CA ALA A 208 7.99 -5.94 24.57
C ALA A 208 9.42 -5.47 24.86
N ILE A 209 9.56 -4.43 25.70
CA ILE A 209 10.87 -3.91 26.13
C ILE A 209 11.53 -4.92 27.07
N ARG A 210 10.76 -5.48 28.02
CA ARG A 210 11.29 -6.47 28.97
C ARG A 210 11.67 -7.78 28.30
N ARG A 211 10.85 -8.31 27.38
CA ARG A 211 11.20 -9.51 26.59
C ARG A 211 12.52 -9.28 25.85
N ARG A 212 12.73 -8.09 25.29
CA ARG A 212 14.00 -7.73 24.67
C ARG A 212 15.15 -7.74 25.68
N GLU A 213 14.97 -7.14 26.85
CA GLU A 213 15.98 -7.16 27.92
C GLU A 213 16.28 -8.59 28.40
N GLU A 214 15.27 -9.45 28.49
CA GLU A 214 15.38 -10.86 28.87
C GLU A 214 16.10 -11.68 27.78
N GLU A 215 15.75 -11.49 26.51
CA GLU A 215 16.44 -12.11 25.36
C GLU A 215 17.91 -11.67 25.29
N ASP A 216 18.18 -10.37 25.45
CA ASP A 216 19.54 -9.81 25.49
C ASP A 216 20.34 -10.37 26.70
N ALA A 217 19.69 -10.54 27.85
CA ALA A 217 20.32 -11.14 29.03
C ALA A 217 20.68 -12.61 28.80
N ILE A 218 19.76 -13.41 28.24
CA ILE A 218 20.01 -14.82 27.91
C ILE A 218 21.10 -14.95 26.83
N ALA A 219 21.10 -14.08 25.82
CA ALA A 219 22.13 -14.07 24.78
C ALA A 219 23.52 -13.73 25.34
N ARG A 220 23.61 -12.78 26.28
CA ARG A 220 24.86 -12.46 26.99
C ARG A 220 25.32 -13.60 27.89
N ASP A 221 24.42 -14.24 28.62
CA ASP A 221 24.76 -15.41 29.44
C ASP A 221 25.24 -16.58 28.58
N GLY A 222 24.62 -16.79 27.41
CA GLY A 222 25.08 -17.77 26.42
C GLY A 222 26.46 -17.44 25.81
N ALA A 223 26.74 -16.17 25.55
CA ALA A 223 28.04 -15.71 25.05
C ALA A 223 29.15 -15.88 26.10
N ASN A 224 28.86 -15.60 27.38
CA ASN A 224 29.78 -15.79 28.49
C ASN A 224 30.11 -17.27 28.75
N MET A 225 29.22 -18.20 28.41
CA MET A 225 29.50 -19.64 28.51
C MET A 225 30.41 -20.17 27.39
N SER A 226 30.68 -19.37 26.36
CA SER A 226 31.52 -19.74 25.21
C SER A 226 32.90 -19.07 25.19
N ASN A 227 33.13 -18.07 26.04
CA ASN A 227 34.40 -17.34 26.12
C ASN A 227 35.10 -17.60 27.46
N GLU A 228 35.96 -18.63 27.50
CA GLU A 228 37.03 -18.77 28.50
C GLU A 228 38.21 -17.81 28.24
N ALA A 229 38.06 -16.83 27.34
CA ALA A 229 39.12 -15.89 26.99
C ALA A 229 38.63 -14.43 27.09
N GLY A 230 39.09 -13.75 28.14
CA GLY A 230 39.37 -12.31 28.11
C GLY A 230 38.18 -11.39 28.40
N ASP A 231 38.20 -10.84 29.60
CA ASP A 231 37.45 -9.67 30.05
C ASP A 231 37.63 -8.49 29.07
N LEU A 232 36.63 -8.23 28.23
CA LEU A 232 36.54 -7.03 27.39
C LEU A 232 35.52 -6.06 28.00
N PRO A 233 35.90 -4.79 28.22
CA PRO A 233 35.04 -3.84 28.91
C PRO A 233 33.80 -3.53 28.09
N VAL A 234 32.66 -3.64 28.76
CA VAL A 234 31.31 -3.32 28.29
C VAL A 234 31.28 -1.90 27.71
N LEU A 235 31.21 -1.76 26.39
CA LEU A 235 30.85 -0.50 25.75
C LEU A 235 29.36 -0.24 26.01
N SER A 236 29.07 0.56 27.03
CA SER A 236 27.76 1.13 27.34
C SER A 236 27.34 2.21 26.33
N GLY A 237 27.51 1.92 25.03
CA GLY A 237 26.92 2.72 23.98
C GLY A 237 25.44 2.42 23.88
N GLN A 238 24.59 3.42 24.13
CA GLN A 238 23.18 3.40 23.74
C GLN A 238 23.08 3.20 22.22
N ASN A 239 23.15 1.95 21.77
CA ASN A 239 22.78 1.59 20.41
C ASN A 239 21.25 1.69 20.34
N VAL A 240 20.77 2.84 19.88
CA VAL A 240 19.38 3.06 19.52
C VAL A 240 19.12 2.29 18.22
N GLY A 241 18.91 0.98 18.34
CA GLY A 241 18.68 0.05 17.22
C GLY A 241 19.16 -1.37 17.53
N ARG A 242 18.66 -2.38 16.80
CA ARG A 242 19.23 -3.74 16.81
C ARG A 242 20.65 -3.66 16.24
N SER A 243 21.66 -4.07 17.01
CA SER A 243 22.97 -4.50 16.47
C SER A 243 22.85 -5.83 15.71
N ASP A 244 21.77 -6.57 15.97
CA ASP A 244 21.46 -7.89 15.39
C ASP A 244 20.73 -7.80 14.04
N ASN A 245 20.64 -6.61 13.45
CA ASN A 245 20.33 -6.55 12.03
C ASN A 245 21.53 -7.16 11.32
N LEU A 246 21.35 -8.34 10.74
CA LEU A 246 22.35 -8.95 9.87
C LEU A 246 22.81 -7.86 8.89
N ASP A 247 24.11 -7.59 8.87
CA ASP A 247 24.66 -6.51 8.04
C ASP A 247 24.09 -6.66 6.62
N VAL A 248 23.50 -5.60 6.07
CA VAL A 248 22.89 -5.63 4.74
C VAL A 248 23.92 -6.04 3.68
N LYS A 249 25.22 -5.85 3.96
CA LYS A 249 26.34 -6.36 3.14
C LYS A 249 26.50 -7.89 3.17
N LEU A 250 26.02 -8.55 4.22
CA LEU A 250 25.98 -10.02 4.33
C LEU A 250 24.79 -10.61 3.58
N TRP A 251 23.71 -9.86 3.36
CA TRP A 251 22.56 -10.33 2.57
C TRP A 251 22.90 -10.56 1.09
N SER A 252 23.77 -9.73 0.51
CA SER A 252 24.15 -9.85 -0.90
C SER A 252 25.27 -10.88 -1.15
N LYS A 253 25.96 -11.33 -0.10
CA LYS A 253 27.13 -12.20 -0.23
C LYS A 253 26.69 -13.66 -0.32
N GLY A 254 26.43 -14.12 -1.55
CA GLY A 254 26.07 -15.50 -1.87
C GLY A 254 24.75 -15.64 -2.63
N GLU A 255 23.69 -14.98 -2.19
CA GLU A 255 22.38 -15.05 -2.87
C GLU A 255 22.34 -14.18 -4.13
N PHE A 256 22.78 -12.92 -4.06
CA PHE A 256 22.82 -12.02 -5.22
C PHE A 256 23.81 -12.53 -6.29
N GLU A 257 25.01 -12.97 -5.89
CA GLU A 257 26.03 -13.53 -6.80
C GLU A 257 25.60 -14.84 -7.49
N SER A 258 24.66 -15.59 -6.89
CA SER A 258 24.09 -16.81 -7.48
C SER A 258 23.03 -16.54 -8.54
N THR A 259 22.47 -15.33 -8.58
CA THR A 259 21.55 -14.92 -9.65
C THR A 259 22.32 -14.56 -10.92
N PRO A 260 21.75 -14.78 -12.11
CA PRO A 260 22.39 -14.38 -13.38
C PRO A 260 22.82 -12.91 -13.40
N TYR A 261 22.06 -12.03 -12.73
CA TYR A 261 22.37 -10.61 -12.61
C TYR A 261 23.61 -10.31 -11.76
N GLY A 262 23.78 -11.00 -10.63
CA GLY A 262 24.96 -10.84 -9.78
C GLY A 262 26.22 -11.43 -10.39
N TYR A 263 26.10 -12.51 -11.18
CA TYR A 263 27.21 -13.08 -11.94
C TYR A 263 27.76 -12.08 -12.98
N PHE A 264 26.90 -11.39 -13.72
CA PHE A 264 27.29 -10.33 -14.65
C PHE A 264 27.90 -9.11 -13.95
N HIS A 265 27.35 -8.70 -12.80
CA HIS A 265 27.89 -7.59 -12.00
C HIS A 265 29.32 -7.87 -11.51
N LYS A 266 29.58 -9.11 -11.07
CA LYS A 266 30.92 -9.56 -10.65
C LYS A 266 31.91 -9.52 -11.82
N MET A 267 31.46 -9.91 -13.01
CA MET A 267 32.29 -9.90 -14.22
C MET A 267 32.66 -8.48 -14.65
N MET A 268 31.72 -7.53 -14.59
CA MET A 268 31.99 -6.12 -14.94
C MET A 268 32.86 -5.41 -13.89
N ASN A 269 32.65 -5.68 -12.61
CA ASN A 269 33.47 -5.10 -11.54
C ASN A 269 34.89 -5.68 -11.51
N SER A 270 35.11 -6.90 -12.02
CA SER A 270 36.45 -7.48 -12.15
C SER A 270 37.31 -6.80 -13.21
N THR A 271 36.69 -6.09 -14.16
CA THR A 271 37.37 -5.27 -15.18
C THR A 271 37.48 -3.79 -14.80
N ALA A 272 36.82 -3.38 -13.72
CA ALA A 272 36.93 -2.03 -13.19
C ALA A 272 38.23 -1.91 -12.38
N SER A 273 39.32 -1.60 -13.07
CA SER A 273 40.52 -1.02 -12.47
C SER A 273 40.08 0.08 -11.49
N SER A 274 40.58 0.09 -10.26
CA SER A 274 40.13 1.01 -9.19
C SER A 274 40.45 2.49 -9.42
N ASP A 275 40.81 2.87 -10.65
CA ASP A 275 41.12 4.22 -11.08
C ASP A 275 40.11 4.62 -12.16
N GLY A 276 38.86 4.81 -11.73
CA GLY A 276 37.85 5.47 -12.54
C GLY A 276 38.28 6.90 -12.81
N SER A 277 38.17 7.35 -14.07
CA SER A 277 38.48 8.73 -14.48
C SER A 277 37.85 9.74 -13.51
N LYS A 278 38.66 10.69 -13.02
CA LYS A 278 38.25 11.78 -12.10
C LYS A 278 37.05 12.59 -12.59
N THR A 279 36.72 12.51 -13.89
CA THR A 279 35.56 13.17 -14.49
C THR A 279 34.23 12.48 -14.25
N TYR A 280 34.21 11.22 -13.80
CA TYR A 280 32.98 10.47 -13.46
C TYR A 280 32.78 10.28 -11.95
N ALA A 281 33.70 10.79 -11.12
CA ALA A 281 33.60 10.70 -9.67
C ALA A 281 32.62 11.77 -9.14
N SER A 282 31.42 11.33 -8.77
CA SER A 282 30.53 12.13 -7.93
C SER A 282 31.23 12.42 -6.60
N HIS A 283 31.41 13.70 -6.24
CA HIS A 283 31.82 14.09 -4.89
C HIS A 283 30.75 13.79 -3.83
N VAL A 284 29.52 13.50 -4.26
CA VAL A 284 28.41 13.14 -3.38
C VAL A 284 28.37 11.62 -3.26
N LYS A 285 28.68 11.10 -2.07
CA LYS A 285 28.43 9.69 -1.74
C LYS A 285 26.92 9.50 -1.60
N LEU A 286 26.27 8.91 -2.61
CA LEU A 286 24.83 8.62 -2.63
C LEU A 286 24.45 7.37 -1.81
N ASP A 287 25.12 7.14 -0.69
CA ASP A 287 24.92 5.97 0.17
C ASP A 287 24.14 6.39 1.42
N HIS A 288 22.81 6.36 1.32
CA HIS A 288 21.87 6.92 2.31
C HIS A 288 22.02 6.32 3.73
N TYR A 289 22.71 5.17 3.84
CA TYR A 289 22.85 4.42 5.08
C TYR A 289 24.30 4.34 5.58
N ASN A 290 25.29 4.84 4.81
CA ASN A 290 26.70 4.68 5.11
C ASN A 290 27.43 6.04 5.08
N ILE A 291 27.02 6.91 6.01
CA ILE A 291 27.66 8.20 6.24
C ILE A 291 28.97 7.93 6.99
N GLU A 292 30.09 8.46 6.51
CA GLU A 292 31.35 8.39 7.23
C GLU A 292 31.23 9.15 8.56
N LYS A 293 31.28 8.43 9.67
CA LYS A 293 31.18 9.00 11.02
C LYS A 293 32.56 8.94 11.66
N GLY A 294 33.11 10.08 12.00
CA GLY A 294 34.39 10.18 12.69
C GLY A 294 34.83 11.62 12.92
N PRO A 295 35.67 11.87 13.93
CA PRO A 295 36.17 13.21 14.25
C PRO A 295 37.01 13.82 13.11
N GLU A 296 37.55 12.99 12.23
CA GLU A 296 38.36 13.40 11.07
C GLU A 296 37.47 13.90 9.93
N VAL A 297 36.40 13.17 9.60
CA VAL A 297 35.40 13.57 8.60
C VAL A 297 34.71 14.86 9.03
N LEU A 298 34.36 14.95 10.32
CA LEU A 298 33.74 16.13 10.89
C LEU A 298 34.68 17.35 10.86
N ARG A 299 36.00 17.16 11.02
CA ARG A 299 37.01 18.22 10.87
C ARG A 299 37.23 18.64 9.43
N GLN A 300 36.98 17.75 8.47
CA GLN A 300 37.08 18.03 7.04
C GLN A 300 35.87 18.82 6.53
N GLU A 301 34.67 18.46 6.98
CA GLU A 301 33.40 19.15 6.67
C GLU A 301 33.24 20.47 7.45
N LEU A 302 33.66 20.50 8.71
CA LEU A 302 33.64 21.67 9.59
C LEU A 302 35.06 22.03 10.02
N PRO A 303 35.87 22.63 9.13
CA PRO A 303 37.20 23.11 9.49
C PRO A 303 37.08 24.12 10.64
N LYS A 304 37.94 23.98 11.65
CA LYS A 304 37.97 24.90 12.80
C LYS A 304 38.16 26.33 12.26
N GLY A 305 37.15 27.17 12.46
CA GLY A 305 37.21 28.58 12.08
C GLY A 305 38.44 29.27 12.67
N LYS A 306 38.87 30.38 12.05
CA LYS A 306 39.99 31.18 12.59
C LYS A 306 39.70 31.54 14.04
N ARG A 307 40.56 31.10 14.96
CA ARG A 307 40.47 31.48 16.37
C ARG A 307 40.58 33.00 16.43
N THR A 308 39.54 33.67 16.89
CA THR A 308 39.66 35.05 17.34
C THR A 308 40.44 35.01 18.65
N ASN A 309 41.63 35.62 18.68
CA ASN A 309 42.37 35.82 19.92
C ASN A 309 41.62 36.89 20.73
N PHE A 310 40.56 36.49 21.44
CA PHE A 310 39.98 37.30 22.49
C PHE A 310 40.80 37.05 23.77
N ASP A 311 41.88 37.81 23.93
CA ASP A 311 42.60 37.92 25.20
C ASP A 311 41.75 38.74 26.15
N GLY A 312 40.86 38.06 26.88
CA GLY A 312 40.06 38.71 27.92
C GLY A 312 38.76 37.97 28.17
N TYR A 313 38.86 36.85 28.89
CA TYR A 313 38.00 36.42 29.99
C TYR A 313 38.26 34.91 30.18
N LYS A 314 38.79 34.55 31.35
CA LYS A 314 38.93 33.16 31.77
C LYS A 314 37.55 32.52 31.80
N ILE A 315 37.25 31.65 30.84
CA ILE A 315 36.08 30.77 30.91
C ILE A 315 36.28 29.89 32.16
N PRO A 316 35.36 29.91 33.15
CA PRO A 316 35.50 29.06 34.32
C PRO A 316 35.46 27.59 33.88
N LYS A 317 36.39 26.80 34.40
CA LYS A 317 36.45 25.35 34.19
C LYS A 317 35.14 24.73 34.69
N THR A 318 34.23 24.41 33.80
CA THR A 318 33.08 23.57 34.13
C THR A 318 33.56 22.14 34.26
N THR A 319 33.89 21.76 35.50
CA THR A 319 34.09 20.38 35.90
C THR A 319 32.73 19.68 35.92
N PHE A 320 32.29 19.14 34.79
CA PHE A 320 31.25 18.11 34.81
C PHE A 320 31.93 16.78 35.14
N GLN A 321 32.01 16.47 36.43
CA GLN A 321 32.20 15.09 36.89
C GLN A 321 30.82 14.44 36.89
N ILE A 322 30.64 13.50 35.96
CA ILE A 322 29.54 12.54 36.00
C ILE A 322 30.00 11.45 36.97
N ASN A 323 29.35 11.37 38.13
CA ASN A 323 29.30 10.17 38.96
C ASN A 323 27.95 9.50 38.76
#